data_AF-A0A963GEZ1-F1
#
_entry.id   AF-A0A963GEZ1-F1
#
_cell.length_a   1.000
_cell.length_b   1.000
_cell.length_c   1.000
_cell.angle_alpha   90.00
_cell.angle_beta   90.00
_cell.angle_gamma   90.00
#
_symmetry.space_group_name_H-M   'P 1'
#
loop_
_entity.id
_entity.type
_entity.pdbx_description
1 polymer ?
#
loop_
_entity_poly.entity_id
_entity_poly.type
_entity_poly.pdbx_seq_one_letter_code
_entity_poly.pdbx_strand_id
1 'polypeptide(L)'
;NERHYGALQGKNKKQTLEQYGQEQFMPWRRSYDTPPPAIDPDDEYSQMHDARYAALPPEVRPLTECLKDVVVRMLPYWYDAVVPDLETHGTVMIGAHGNSLRALVKHLDGISDADIAGLNIPTGIPLVYELDAQMRPTGPGQYLDPAAAESAAAAVANQGKS
;
A
#
# COMPACT_ATOMS: atom_id res chain seq x y z
N ASN A 1 2.98 1.09 7.46
CA ASN A 1 3.16 2.39 6.76
C ASN A 1 2.64 2.33 5.33
N GLU A 2 2.19 3.48 4.82
CA GLU A 2 1.92 3.71 3.39
C GLU A 2 3.18 3.58 2.54
N ARG A 3 3.04 3.49 1.21
CA ARG A 3 4.15 3.57 0.23
C ARG A 3 4.92 4.88 0.38
N HIS A 4 6.23 4.82 0.45
CA HIS A 4 7.10 6.00 0.44
C HIS A 4 7.10 6.66 -0.96
N TYR A 5 6.57 7.88 -1.06
CA TYR A 5 6.44 8.60 -2.34
C TYR A 5 7.74 9.31 -2.80
N GLY A 6 8.84 9.14 -2.07
CA GLY A 6 10.14 9.71 -2.40
C GLY A 6 10.10 11.23 -2.53
N ALA A 7 10.75 11.79 -3.55
CA ALA A 7 10.79 13.23 -3.79
C ALA A 7 9.43 13.86 -4.17
N LEU A 8 8.34 13.07 -4.16
CA LEU A 8 6.97 13.54 -4.30
C LEU A 8 6.27 13.78 -2.94
N GLN A 9 6.91 13.42 -1.81
CA GLN A 9 6.37 13.79 -0.50
C GLN A 9 6.24 15.31 -0.36
N GLY A 10 5.17 15.77 0.29
CA GLY A 10 4.86 17.20 0.44
C GLY A 10 4.32 17.90 -0.81
N LYS A 11 4.47 17.31 -2.00
CA LYS A 11 4.02 17.91 -3.27
C LYS A 11 2.58 17.57 -3.58
N ASN A 12 1.84 18.54 -4.11
CA ASN A 12 0.53 18.26 -4.66
C ASN A 12 0.65 17.69 -6.09
N LYS A 13 -0.44 17.08 -6.57
CA LYS A 13 -0.48 16.41 -7.88
C LYS A 13 -0.23 17.37 -9.03
N LYS A 14 -0.76 18.59 -8.94
CA LYS A 14 -0.60 19.63 -9.97
C LYS A 14 0.87 20.03 -10.13
N GLN A 15 1.57 20.29 -9.03
CA GLN A 15 3.01 20.59 -9.02
C GLN A 15 3.83 19.45 -9.62
N THR A 16 3.47 18.21 -9.29
CA THR A 16 4.17 17.03 -9.83
C THR A 16 3.95 16.89 -11.33
N LEU A 17 2.72 17.11 -11.82
CA LEU A 17 2.39 17.08 -13.24
C LEU A 17 3.07 18.21 -14.02
N GLU A 18 3.13 19.42 -13.45
CA GLU A 18 3.83 20.57 -14.05
C GLU A 18 5.34 20.33 -14.15
N GLN A 19 5.94 19.68 -13.15
CA GLN A 19 7.39 19.42 -13.12
C GLN A 19 7.82 18.26 -14.02
N TYR A 20 7.07 17.15 -14.03
CA TYR A 20 7.51 15.89 -14.66
C TYR A 20 6.66 15.46 -15.86
N GLY A 21 5.52 16.10 -16.09
CA GLY A 21 4.59 15.73 -17.15
C GLY A 21 3.79 14.46 -16.85
N GLN A 22 2.75 14.23 -17.66
CA GLN A 22 1.83 13.12 -17.48
C GLN A 22 2.46 11.76 -17.78
N GLU A 23 3.33 11.70 -18.79
CA GLU A 23 4.01 10.46 -19.21
C GLU A 23 4.88 9.87 -18.10
N GLN A 24 5.53 10.71 -17.30
CA GLN A 24 6.36 10.28 -16.18
C GLN A 24 5.54 10.04 -14.90
N PHE A 25 4.49 10.83 -14.68
CA PHE A 25 3.64 10.72 -13.49
C PHE A 25 2.80 9.43 -13.48
N MET A 26 2.31 8.98 -14.64
CA MET A 26 1.44 7.80 -14.74
C MET A 26 2.14 6.50 -14.29
N PRO A 27 3.38 6.20 -14.70
CA PRO A 27 4.17 5.09 -14.17
C PRO A 27 4.30 5.11 -12.65
N TRP A 28 4.68 6.24 -12.03
CA TRP A 28 4.82 6.31 -10.56
C TRP A 28 3.51 6.04 -9.81
N ARG A 29 2.39 6.37 -10.43
CA ARG A 29 1.07 6.17 -9.84
C ARG A 29 0.54 4.74 -10.02
N ARG A 30 0.77 4.13 -11.19
CA ARG A 30 0.09 2.88 -11.58
C ARG A 30 1.00 1.69 -11.77
N SER A 31 2.30 1.90 -11.96
CA SER A 31 3.25 0.81 -12.11
C SER A 31 3.40 0.04 -10.80
N TYR A 32 3.52 -1.28 -10.92
CA TYR A 32 3.81 -2.15 -9.79
C TYR A 32 5.25 -1.98 -9.30
N ASP A 33 6.20 -1.80 -10.22
CA ASP A 33 7.64 -1.94 -9.97
C ASP A 33 8.45 -0.65 -10.23
N THR A 34 7.79 0.44 -10.64
CA THR A 34 8.47 1.70 -10.96
C THR A 34 8.30 2.70 -9.80
N PRO A 35 9.34 2.93 -8.98
CA PRO A 35 9.24 3.87 -7.88
C PRO A 35 9.30 5.33 -8.38
N PRO A 36 8.72 6.28 -7.63
CA PRO A 36 9.05 7.70 -7.78
C PRO A 36 10.55 7.99 -7.58
N PRO A 37 11.04 9.20 -7.92
CA PRO A 37 12.42 9.57 -7.62
C PRO A 37 12.70 9.50 -6.12
N ALA A 38 13.89 9.04 -5.74
CA ALA A 38 14.32 9.00 -4.34
C ALA A 38 14.34 10.41 -3.74
N ILE A 39 13.89 10.53 -2.49
CA ILE A 39 14.05 11.76 -1.71
C ILE A 39 15.52 11.91 -1.26
N ASP A 40 15.97 13.15 -1.12
CA ASP A 40 17.23 13.44 -0.44
C ASP A 40 17.10 13.06 1.06
N PRO A 41 18.03 12.30 1.65
CA PRO A 41 17.99 11.94 3.08
C PRO A 41 17.84 13.14 4.03
N ASP A 42 18.36 14.32 3.64
CA ASP A 42 18.35 15.55 4.44
C ASP A 42 17.15 16.47 4.09
N ASP A 43 16.24 16.06 3.19
CA ASP A 43 15.02 16.81 2.85
C ASP A 43 14.07 16.91 4.07
N GLU A 44 13.31 18.00 4.16
CA GLU A 44 12.36 18.23 5.28
C GLU A 44 11.27 17.14 5.38
N TYR A 45 10.93 16.48 4.26
CA TYR A 45 9.95 15.39 4.22
C TYR A 45 10.61 14.01 4.30
N SER A 46 11.93 13.93 4.43
CA SER A 46 12.64 12.68 4.63
C SER A 46 12.32 12.06 5.99
N GLN A 47 12.11 10.75 6.01
CA GLN A 47 11.91 9.98 7.24
C GLN A 47 13.21 9.38 7.77
N MET A 48 14.34 9.65 7.10
CA MET A 48 15.62 9.00 7.38
C MET A 48 16.08 9.20 8.82
N HIS A 49 15.83 10.38 9.38
CA HIS A 49 16.24 10.78 10.73
C HIS A 49 15.08 10.81 11.74
N ASP A 50 13.91 10.31 11.37
CA ASP A 50 12.74 10.31 12.25
C ASP A 50 12.92 9.32 13.42
N ALA A 51 12.68 9.79 14.63
CA ALA A 51 12.82 9.01 15.86
C ALA A 51 11.95 7.74 15.87
N ARG A 52 10.80 7.74 15.17
CA ARG A 52 9.91 6.57 15.04
C ARG A 52 10.59 5.38 14.37
N TYR A 53 11.60 5.64 13.53
CA TYR A 53 12.34 4.62 12.77
C TYR A 53 13.76 4.39 13.30
N ALA A 54 14.11 4.96 14.47
CA ALA A 54 15.46 4.89 15.02
C ALA A 54 15.96 3.45 15.25
N ALA A 55 15.07 2.51 15.55
CA ALA A 55 15.40 1.10 15.76
C ALA A 55 15.67 0.32 14.46
N LEU A 56 15.29 0.87 13.30
CA LEU A 56 15.50 0.22 12.01
C LEU A 56 16.91 0.54 11.48
N PRO A 57 17.66 -0.42 10.93
CA PRO A 57 18.90 -0.13 10.22
C PRO A 57 18.70 0.91 9.10
N PRO A 58 19.64 1.84 8.86
CA PRO A 58 19.54 2.85 7.80
C PRO A 58 19.17 2.28 6.42
N GLU A 59 19.70 1.12 6.07
CA GLU A 59 19.53 0.47 4.76
C GLU A 59 18.12 -0.06 4.49
N VAL A 60 17.28 -0.24 5.52
CA VAL A 60 15.87 -0.63 5.36
C VAL A 60 14.91 0.55 5.43
N ARG A 61 15.41 1.77 5.68
CA ARG A 61 14.60 3.00 5.67
C ARG A 61 14.47 3.48 4.22
N PRO A 62 13.26 3.47 3.61
CA PRO A 62 13.12 3.74 2.19
C PRO A 62 13.31 5.22 1.87
N LEU A 63 14.02 5.52 0.79
CA LEU A 63 14.04 6.85 0.16
C LEU A 63 12.98 6.99 -0.94
N THR A 64 12.44 5.88 -1.44
CA THR A 64 11.31 5.78 -2.37
C THR A 64 10.82 4.34 -2.39
N GLU A 65 9.54 4.14 -2.74
CA GLU A 65 8.95 2.81 -2.90
C GLU A 65 8.00 2.78 -4.10
N CYS A 66 8.03 1.67 -4.83
CA CYS A 66 6.92 1.21 -5.67
C CYS A 66 6.03 0.22 -4.89
N LEU A 67 4.96 -0.30 -5.50
CA LEU A 67 4.10 -1.26 -4.80
C LEU A 67 4.81 -2.59 -4.53
N LYS A 68 5.75 -2.99 -5.40
CA LYS A 68 6.58 -4.17 -5.21
C LYS A 68 7.41 -4.08 -3.93
N ASP A 69 8.04 -2.94 -3.65
CA ASP A 69 8.83 -2.73 -2.42
C ASP A 69 7.95 -2.85 -1.16
N VAL A 70 6.73 -2.28 -1.23
CA VAL A 70 5.74 -2.41 -0.16
C VAL A 70 5.35 -3.86 0.09
N VAL A 71 5.17 -4.67 -0.97
CA VAL A 71 4.92 -6.12 -0.84
C VAL A 71 6.09 -6.80 -0.15
N VAL A 72 7.33 -6.52 -0.56
CA VAL A 72 8.54 -7.13 0.02
C VAL A 72 8.61 -6.91 1.53
N ARG A 73 8.31 -5.71 2.04
CA ARG A 73 8.31 -5.46 3.49
C ARG A 73 7.01 -5.84 4.22
N MET A 74 5.89 -5.99 3.51
CA MET A 74 4.61 -6.35 4.12
C MET A 74 4.53 -7.86 4.41
N LEU A 75 5.09 -8.71 3.53
CA LEU A 75 4.98 -10.16 3.70
C LEU A 75 5.68 -10.71 4.95
N PRO A 76 6.89 -10.26 5.33
CA PRO A 76 7.47 -10.65 6.61
C PRO A 76 6.56 -10.30 7.79
N TYR A 77 5.96 -9.11 7.80
CA TYR A 77 5.02 -8.73 8.86
C TYR A 77 3.74 -9.59 8.87
N TRP A 78 3.24 -9.98 7.70
CA TRP A 78 2.13 -10.91 7.58
C TRP A 78 2.46 -12.27 8.21
N TYR A 79 3.60 -12.88 7.85
CA TYR A 79 3.94 -14.22 8.31
C TYR A 79 4.51 -14.28 9.73
N ASP A 80 5.26 -13.26 10.15
CA ASP A 80 5.99 -13.28 11.43
C ASP A 80 5.21 -12.64 12.58
N ALA A 81 4.15 -11.88 12.29
CA ALA A 81 3.30 -11.24 13.30
C ALA A 81 1.82 -11.57 13.13
N VAL A 82 1.23 -11.28 11.96
CA VAL A 82 -0.22 -11.41 11.78
C VAL A 82 -0.70 -12.87 11.79
N VAL A 83 0.00 -13.77 11.12
CA VAL A 83 -0.33 -15.21 11.11
C VAL A 83 -0.25 -15.82 12.52
N PRO A 84 0.82 -15.60 13.32
CA PRO A 84 0.85 -16.04 14.71
C PRO A 84 -0.31 -15.49 15.55
N ASP A 85 -0.69 -14.22 15.36
CA ASP A 85 -1.84 -13.63 16.05
C ASP A 85 -3.16 -14.29 15.62
N LEU A 86 -3.34 -14.61 14.33
CA LEU A 86 -4.50 -15.34 13.82
C LEU A 86 -4.58 -16.76 14.39
N GLU A 87 -3.47 -17.48 14.46
CA GLU A 87 -3.41 -18.82 15.06
C GLU A 87 -3.76 -18.80 16.55
N THR A 88 -3.34 -17.75 17.26
CA THR A 88 -3.55 -17.62 18.71
C THR A 88 -4.95 -17.12 19.05
N HIS A 89 -5.47 -16.15 18.30
CA HIS A 89 -6.67 -15.39 18.65
C HIS A 89 -7.87 -15.67 17.74
N GLY A 90 -7.67 -16.33 16.60
CA GLY A 90 -8.70 -16.67 15.61
C GLY A 90 -9.12 -15.49 14.71
N THR A 91 -9.15 -14.26 15.24
CA THR A 91 -9.58 -13.07 14.50
C THR A 91 -8.62 -11.90 14.74
N VAL A 92 -8.11 -11.30 13.66
CA VAL A 92 -7.24 -10.12 13.69
C VAL A 92 -7.84 -8.99 12.83
N MET A 93 -7.80 -7.76 13.34
CA MET A 93 -8.17 -6.56 12.60
C MET A 93 -6.92 -5.75 12.25
N ILE A 94 -6.72 -5.46 10.96
CA ILE A 94 -5.59 -4.67 10.47
C ILE A 94 -6.08 -3.27 10.06
N GLY A 95 -5.71 -2.26 10.85
CA GLY A 95 -5.85 -0.85 10.47
C GLY A 95 -4.57 -0.35 9.80
N ALA A 96 -4.63 -0.02 8.50
CA ALA A 96 -3.44 0.37 7.72
C ALA A 96 -3.78 1.40 6.62
N HIS A 97 -2.96 1.44 5.55
CA HIS A 97 -3.06 2.41 4.47
C HIS A 97 -3.32 1.75 3.12
N GLY A 98 -3.60 2.54 2.09
CA GLY A 98 -3.99 2.06 0.77
C GLY A 98 -2.99 1.07 0.16
N ASN A 99 -1.71 1.41 0.02
CA ASN A 99 -0.78 0.50 -0.65
C ASN A 99 -0.32 -0.67 0.23
N SER A 100 -0.32 -0.51 1.57
CA SER A 100 -0.03 -1.65 2.47
C SER A 100 -1.18 -2.67 2.45
N LEU A 101 -2.43 -2.21 2.44
CA LEU A 101 -3.59 -3.09 2.26
C LEU A 101 -3.64 -3.69 0.86
N ARG A 102 -3.33 -2.93 -0.20
CA ARG A 102 -3.23 -3.48 -1.57
C ARG A 102 -2.16 -4.56 -1.69
N ALA A 103 -1.01 -4.38 -1.03
CA ALA A 103 0.06 -5.38 -1.00
C ALA A 103 -0.42 -6.68 -0.33
N LEU A 104 -1.15 -6.58 0.78
CA LEU A 104 -1.72 -7.75 1.45
C LEU A 104 -2.82 -8.41 0.62
N VAL A 105 -3.76 -7.65 0.06
CA VAL A 105 -4.82 -8.16 -0.82
C VAL A 105 -4.23 -8.83 -2.06
N LYS A 106 -3.18 -8.26 -2.68
CA LYS A 106 -2.46 -8.89 -3.80
C LYS A 106 -1.99 -10.29 -3.44
N HIS A 107 -1.44 -10.45 -2.24
CA HIS A 107 -0.93 -11.72 -1.76
C HIS A 107 -2.06 -12.72 -1.50
N LEU A 108 -3.11 -12.30 -0.80
CA LEU A 108 -4.25 -13.15 -0.44
C LEU A 108 -5.04 -13.62 -1.68
N ASP A 109 -5.36 -12.69 -2.58
CA ASP A 109 -6.17 -12.96 -3.77
C ASP A 109 -5.35 -13.48 -4.97
N GLY A 110 -4.03 -13.58 -4.84
CA GLY A 110 -3.15 -14.00 -5.93
C GLY A 110 -3.18 -13.07 -7.14
N ILE A 111 -3.38 -11.75 -6.92
CA ILE A 111 -3.53 -10.77 -8.00
C ILE A 111 -2.19 -10.60 -8.74
N SER A 112 -2.25 -10.60 -10.07
CA SER A 112 -1.07 -10.41 -10.92
C SER A 112 -0.49 -8.99 -10.80
N ASP A 113 0.76 -8.82 -11.20
CA ASP A 113 1.42 -7.50 -11.21
C ASP A 113 0.75 -6.54 -12.21
N ALA A 114 0.10 -7.07 -13.25
CA ALA A 114 -0.64 -6.29 -14.24
C ALA A 114 -2.00 -5.82 -13.67
N ASP A 115 -2.69 -6.68 -12.92
CA ASP A 115 -4.05 -6.40 -12.45
C ASP A 115 -4.06 -5.56 -11.16
N ILE A 116 -3.02 -5.65 -10.34
CA ILE A 116 -2.99 -4.96 -9.04
C ILE A 116 -3.10 -3.43 -9.19
N ALA A 117 -2.65 -2.88 -10.31
CA ALA A 117 -2.77 -1.47 -10.65
C ALA A 117 -4.22 -0.97 -10.67
N GLY A 118 -5.19 -1.85 -10.97
CA GLY A 118 -6.61 -1.54 -11.02
C GLY A 118 -7.34 -1.65 -9.67
N LEU A 119 -6.72 -2.29 -8.67
CA LEU A 119 -7.35 -2.48 -7.36
C LEU A 119 -7.42 -1.15 -6.58
N ASN A 120 -8.65 -0.76 -6.22
CA ASN A 120 -8.92 0.39 -5.35
C ASN A 120 -9.58 -0.10 -4.07
N ILE A 121 -8.90 0.10 -2.93
CA ILE A 121 -9.45 -0.24 -1.61
C ILE A 121 -10.15 1.01 -1.06
N PRO A 122 -11.45 0.94 -0.71
CA PRO A 122 -12.17 2.06 -0.13
C PRO A 122 -11.63 2.40 1.27
N THR A 123 -11.59 3.68 1.60
CA THR A 123 -11.16 4.14 2.92
C THR A 123 -12.26 3.89 3.95
N GLY A 124 -11.90 3.27 5.08
CA GLY A 124 -12.77 3.16 6.25
C GLY A 124 -13.89 2.12 6.14
N ILE A 125 -13.84 1.23 5.14
CA ILE A 125 -14.83 0.16 4.97
C ILE A 125 -14.15 -1.19 5.23
N PRO A 126 -14.56 -1.95 6.26
CA PRO A 126 -13.94 -3.23 6.58
C PRO A 126 -14.09 -4.26 5.45
N LEU A 127 -12.96 -4.85 5.07
CA LEU A 127 -12.84 -5.99 4.14
C LEU A 127 -12.51 -7.24 4.94
N VAL A 128 -13.37 -8.25 4.90
CA VAL A 128 -13.24 -9.49 5.68
C VAL A 128 -12.70 -10.61 4.81
N TYR A 129 -11.73 -11.34 5.35
CA TYR A 129 -11.20 -12.57 4.78
C TYR A 129 -11.48 -13.73 5.72
N GLU A 130 -12.00 -14.83 5.18
CA GLU A 130 -12.02 -16.12 5.83
C GLU A 130 -10.85 -16.95 5.31
N LEU A 131 -10.09 -17.55 6.21
CA LEU A 131 -8.86 -18.28 5.90
C LEU A 131 -8.99 -19.75 6.28
N ASP A 132 -8.36 -20.63 5.50
CA ASP A 132 -8.22 -22.05 5.81
C ASP A 132 -7.10 -22.29 6.84
N ALA A 133 -6.91 -23.55 7.23
CA ALA A 133 -5.86 -23.95 8.17
C ALA A 133 -4.42 -23.76 7.63
N GLN A 134 -4.25 -23.34 6.38
CA GLN A 134 -2.97 -22.97 5.77
C GLN A 134 -2.85 -21.45 5.56
N MET A 135 -3.73 -20.66 6.20
CA MET A 135 -3.79 -19.20 6.09
C MET A 135 -4.05 -18.70 4.67
N ARG A 136 -4.74 -19.49 3.85
CA ARG A 136 -5.15 -19.11 2.49
C ARG A 136 -6.63 -18.74 2.48
N PRO A 137 -7.04 -17.72 1.70
CA PRO A 137 -8.45 -17.39 1.59
C PRO A 137 -9.31 -18.55 1.09
N THR A 138 -10.45 -18.79 1.75
CA THR A 138 -11.47 -19.76 1.29
C THR A 138 -12.37 -19.19 0.19
N GLY A 139 -12.29 -17.89 -0.05
CA GLY A 139 -13.02 -17.15 -1.07
C GLY A 139 -12.49 -15.71 -1.21
N PRO A 140 -13.09 -14.89 -2.08
CA PRO A 140 -12.71 -13.49 -2.20
C PRO A 140 -13.05 -12.72 -0.92
N GLY A 141 -12.28 -11.67 -0.63
CA GLY A 141 -12.59 -10.75 0.47
C GLY A 141 -13.98 -10.12 0.31
N GLN A 142 -14.72 -10.01 1.41
CA GLN A 142 -16.08 -9.48 1.43
C GLN A 142 -16.15 -8.19 2.25
N TYR A 143 -16.65 -7.11 1.66
CA TYR A 143 -16.91 -5.89 2.41
C TYR A 143 -18.15 -6.07 3.29
N LEU A 144 -18.08 -5.59 4.53
CA LEU A 144 -19.23 -5.64 5.45
C LEU A 144 -20.41 -4.76 4.98
N ASP A 145 -20.14 -3.73 4.19
CA ASP A 145 -21.14 -2.93 3.48
C ASP A 145 -20.74 -2.83 1.98
N PRO A 146 -21.22 -3.76 1.13
CA PRO A 146 -20.85 -3.79 -0.28
C PRO A 146 -21.28 -2.53 -1.07
N ALA A 147 -22.42 -1.94 -0.72
CA ALA A 147 -22.94 -0.76 -1.42
C ALA A 147 -22.09 0.49 -1.11
N ALA A 148 -21.73 0.67 0.16
CA ALA A 148 -20.79 1.73 0.54
C ALA A 148 -19.40 1.49 -0.07
N ALA A 149 -18.94 0.24 -0.11
CA ALA A 149 -17.66 -0.15 -0.70
C ALA A 149 -17.55 0.24 -2.17
N GLU A 150 -18.57 -0.06 -2.98
CA GLU A 150 -18.59 0.26 -4.40
C GLU A 150 -18.49 1.78 -4.65
N SER A 151 -19.30 2.56 -3.95
CA SER A 151 -19.31 4.03 -4.05
C SER A 151 -17.96 4.63 -3.63
N ALA A 152 -17.40 4.17 -2.50
CA ALA A 152 -16.14 4.66 -1.98
C ALA A 152 -14.95 4.24 -2.86
N ALA A 153 -14.95 3.03 -3.43
CA ALA A 153 -13.91 2.56 -4.34
C ALA A 153 -13.91 3.38 -5.65
N ALA A 154 -15.09 3.71 -6.17
CA ALA A 154 -15.22 4.61 -7.33
C ALA A 154 -14.67 6.01 -7.02
N ALA A 155 -14.89 6.53 -5.81
CA ALA A 155 -14.31 7.79 -5.36
C ALA A 155 -12.77 7.74 -5.34
N VAL A 156 -12.18 6.68 -4.78
CA VAL A 156 -10.72 6.47 -4.75
C VAL A 156 -10.14 6.40 -6.17
N ALA A 157 -10.78 5.67 -7.08
CA ALA A 157 -10.36 5.58 -8.48
C ALA A 157 -10.31 6.96 -9.18
N ASN A 158 -11.25 7.85 -8.82
CA ASN A 158 -11.38 9.19 -9.38
C ASN A 158 -10.43 10.22 -8.74
N GLN A 159 -9.86 9.97 -7.56
CA GLN A 159 -9.01 10.93 -6.84
C GLN A 159 -7.76 11.40 -7.61
N GLY A 160 -7.34 10.75 -8.69
CA GLY A 160 -6.26 11.26 -9.54
C GLY A 160 -6.66 11.51 -10.98
N LYS A 161 -7.93 11.80 -11.25
CA LYS A 161 -8.36 12.40 -12.51
C LYS A 161 -8.36 13.94 -12.47
N SER A 162 -8.02 14.53 -11.32
CA SER A 162 -7.91 15.99 -11.07
C SER A 162 -6.49 16.41 -10.76
#